data_AF-A0AA43M4Y8-F1
#
_entry.id   AF-A0AA43M4Y8-F1
#
_cell.length_a   1.000
_cell.length_b   1.000
_cell.length_c   1.000
_cell.angle_alpha   90.00
_cell.angle_beta   90.00
_cell.angle_gamma   90.00
#
_symmetry.space_group_name_H-M   'P 1'
#
loop_
_entity.id
_entity.type
_entity.pdbx_description
1 polymer ?
#
loop_
_entity_poly.entity_id
_entity_poly.type
_entity_poly.pdbx_seq_one_letter_code
_entity_poly.pdbx_strand_id
1 'polypeptide(L)'
;MKNKLGSINKRYSLIAALQAGAAYDYAILKSRRQFKHEASDKKAYEPGTLGLSMVSKEIQKEYGGIMNRAGRKLLAKTRREARPRFYNI
;
A
#
# COMPACT_ATOMS: atom_id res chain seq x y z
N MET A 1 -0.90 -27.64 7.62
CA MET A 1 0.25 -28.19 6.87
C MET A 1 0.60 -27.23 5.74
N LYS A 2 1.86 -26.79 5.63
CA LYS A 2 2.32 -25.88 4.57
C LYS A 2 2.60 -26.69 3.30
N ASN A 3 1.74 -26.62 2.28
CA ASN A 3 1.92 -27.35 1.03
C ASN A 3 3.04 -26.72 0.19
N LYS A 4 4.28 -27.18 0.41
CA LYS A 4 5.47 -26.84 -0.36
C LYS A 4 5.54 -27.71 -1.62
N LEU A 5 4.62 -27.52 -2.56
CA LEU A 5 4.73 -28.13 -3.89
C LEU A 5 5.57 -27.21 -4.78
N GLY A 6 6.89 -27.32 -4.62
CA GLY A 6 7.87 -26.78 -5.57
C GLY A 6 7.63 -27.41 -6.94
N SER A 7 7.13 -26.61 -7.87
CA SER A 7 6.72 -27.03 -9.21
C SER A 7 7.93 -27.34 -10.09
N ILE A 8 8.28 -28.62 -10.25
CA ILE A 8 9.30 -29.02 -11.24
C ILE A 8 8.66 -29.57 -12.53
N ASN A 9 7.39 -30.00 -12.54
CA ASN A 9 6.71 -30.33 -13.79
C ASN A 9 5.18 -30.24 -13.68
N LYS A 10 4.55 -29.39 -14.50
CA LYS A 10 3.09 -29.14 -14.48
C LYS A 10 2.28 -30.43 -14.62
N ARG A 11 2.78 -31.38 -15.42
CA ARG A 11 2.19 -32.72 -15.62
C ARG A 11 2.06 -33.51 -14.33
N TYR A 12 3.14 -33.63 -13.54
CA TYR A 12 3.10 -34.40 -12.30
C TYR A 12 2.20 -33.76 -11.25
N SER A 13 2.18 -32.43 -11.18
CA SER A 13 1.27 -31.72 -10.26
C SER A 13 -0.21 -31.93 -10.59
N LEU A 14 -0.56 -32.05 -11.88
CA LEU A 14 -1.93 -32.37 -12.30
C LEU A 14 -2.30 -33.83 -11.98
N ILE A 15 -1.40 -34.77 -12.26
CA ILE A 15 -1.62 -36.20 -11.96
C ILE A 15 -1.83 -36.42 -10.46
N ALA A 16 -1.00 -35.80 -9.63
CA ALA A 16 -1.16 -35.87 -8.18
C ALA A 16 -2.50 -35.27 -7.71
N ALA A 17 -2.94 -34.16 -8.31
CA ALA A 17 -4.23 -33.55 -8.01
C ALA A 17 -5.41 -34.44 -8.43
N LEU A 18 -5.33 -35.12 -9.58
CA LEU A 18 -6.34 -36.06 -10.04
C LEU A 18 -6.43 -37.29 -9.13
N GLN A 19 -5.30 -37.86 -8.75
CA GLN A 19 -5.24 -39.03 -7.84
C GLN A 19 -5.76 -38.69 -6.44
N ALA A 20 -5.51 -37.48 -5.96
CA ALA A 20 -5.99 -37.01 -4.67
C ALA A 20 -7.47 -36.53 -4.69
N GLY A 21 -8.15 -36.56 -5.84
CA GLY A 21 -9.52 -36.03 -5.98
C GLY A 21 -9.62 -34.49 -5.91
N ALA A 22 -8.49 -33.78 -5.88
CA ALA A 22 -8.40 -32.32 -5.73
C ALA A 22 -8.27 -31.57 -7.08
N ALA A 23 -8.83 -32.14 -8.14
CA ALA A 23 -8.69 -31.61 -9.51
C ALA A 23 -9.32 -30.21 -9.66
N TYR A 24 -10.44 -29.97 -8.98
CA TYR A 24 -11.15 -28.70 -8.98
C TYR A 24 -10.31 -27.57 -8.33
N ASP A 25 -9.73 -27.83 -7.16
CA ASP A 25 -8.88 -26.87 -6.45
C ASP A 25 -7.59 -26.56 -7.22
N TYR A 26 -7.00 -27.59 -7.86
CA TYR A 26 -5.85 -27.41 -8.74
C TYR A 26 -6.19 -26.51 -9.94
N ALA A 27 -7.38 -26.67 -10.53
CA ALA A 27 -7.85 -25.81 -11.62
C ALA A 27 -8.07 -24.37 -11.16
N ILE A 28 -8.66 -24.15 -9.98
CA ILE A 28 -8.83 -22.82 -9.39
C ILE A 28 -7.46 -22.16 -9.16
N LEU A 29 -6.52 -22.86 -8.53
CA LEU A 29 -5.17 -22.37 -8.27
C LEU A 29 -4.43 -22.02 -9.57
N LYS A 30 -4.59 -22.83 -10.62
CA LYS A 30 -3.99 -22.57 -11.95
C LYS A 30 -4.68 -21.47 -12.74
N SER A 31 -5.97 -21.22 -12.49
CA SER A 31 -6.76 -20.26 -13.25
C SER A 31 -6.25 -18.81 -13.15
N ARG A 32 -5.35 -18.52 -12.20
CA ARG A 32 -4.80 -17.16 -11.96
C ARG A 32 -5.89 -16.10 -11.85
N ARG A 33 -7.12 -16.49 -11.52
CA ARG A 33 -8.19 -15.55 -11.19
C ARG A 33 -7.72 -14.85 -9.93
N GLN A 34 -7.14 -13.66 -10.10
CA GLN A 34 -6.96 -12.73 -9.00
C GLN A 34 -8.37 -12.51 -8.49
N PHE A 35 -8.69 -13.06 -7.32
CA PHE A 35 -9.87 -12.63 -6.59
C PHE A 35 -9.78 -11.12 -6.54
N LYS A 36 -10.85 -10.43 -6.96
CA LYS A 36 -10.90 -8.98 -6.83
C LYS A 36 -10.53 -8.67 -5.39
N HIS A 37 -9.48 -7.88 -5.19
CA HIS A 37 -9.15 -7.43 -3.85
C HIS A 37 -10.40 -6.78 -3.26
N GLU A 38 -10.66 -7.05 -1.99
CA GLU A 38 -11.69 -6.33 -1.26
C GLU A 38 -11.44 -4.82 -1.41
N ALA A 39 -12.52 -4.05 -1.46
CA ALA A 39 -12.40 -2.61 -1.53
C ALA A 39 -11.56 -2.13 -0.33
N SER A 40 -10.60 -1.23 -0.58
CA SER A 40 -9.73 -0.78 0.49
C SER A 40 -10.54 0.00 1.53
N ASP A 41 -10.47 -0.40 2.80
CA ASP A 41 -11.04 0.34 3.94
C ASP A 41 -10.33 1.68 4.23
N LYS A 42 -9.35 2.06 3.39
CA LYS A 42 -8.66 3.33 3.54
C LYS A 42 -9.65 4.43 3.21
N LYS A 43 -9.80 5.38 4.13
CA LYS A 43 -10.51 6.63 3.86
C LYS A 43 -9.95 7.25 2.58
N ALA A 44 -10.84 7.62 1.67
CA ALA A 44 -10.47 8.39 0.50
C ALA A 44 -9.81 9.69 0.96
N TYR A 45 -8.80 10.13 0.23
CA TYR A 45 -8.15 11.40 0.51
C TYR A 45 -9.17 12.53 0.37
N GLU A 46 -9.45 13.23 1.45
CA GLU A 46 -10.25 14.46 1.43
C GLU A 46 -9.28 15.64 1.32
N PRO A 47 -9.21 16.33 0.16
CA PRO A 47 -8.42 17.54 0.06
C PRO A 47 -8.98 18.57 1.04
N GLY A 48 -8.09 19.21 1.81
CA GLY A 48 -8.45 20.39 2.59
C GLY A 48 -8.84 21.56 1.69
N THR A 49 -9.07 22.74 2.27
CA THR A 49 -9.41 23.97 1.53
C THR A 49 -8.37 24.37 0.47
N LEU A 50 -7.14 23.89 0.59
CA LEU A 50 -6.06 24.11 -0.39
C LEU A 50 -5.86 22.86 -1.27
N GLY A 51 -5.89 23.06 -2.59
CA GLY A 51 -5.51 22.02 -3.55
C GLY A 51 -4.04 21.61 -3.44
N LEU A 52 -3.71 20.37 -3.85
CA LEU A 52 -2.35 19.79 -3.75
C LEU A 52 -1.24 20.69 -4.32
N SER A 53 -1.52 21.39 -5.41
CA SER A 53 -0.60 22.33 -6.07
C SER A 53 -0.34 23.59 -5.24
N MET A 54 -1.30 24.01 -4.41
CA MET A 54 -1.20 25.19 -3.54
C MET A 54 -0.54 24.86 -2.21
N VAL A 55 -0.74 23.65 -1.67
CA VAL A 55 -0.12 23.22 -0.39
C VAL A 55 1.40 23.41 -0.39
N SER A 56 2.07 23.05 -1.48
CA SER A 56 3.54 23.21 -1.57
C SER A 56 3.98 24.67 -1.60
N LYS A 57 3.18 25.55 -2.24
CA LYS A 57 3.43 27.00 -2.26
C LYS A 57 3.20 27.63 -0.90
N GLU A 58 2.12 27.23 -0.21
CA GLU A 58 1.80 27.68 1.15
C GLU A 58 2.91 27.31 2.14
N ILE A 59 3.38 26.04 2.11
CA ILE A 59 4.50 25.57 2.93
C ILE A 59 5.76 26.37 2.63
N GLN A 60 6.09 26.60 1.36
CA GLN A 60 7.25 27.40 1.01
C GLN A 60 7.14 28.84 1.53
N LYS A 61 5.95 29.45 1.47
CA LYS A 61 5.70 30.81 1.96
C LYS A 61 5.80 30.90 3.48
N GLU A 62 5.25 29.93 4.21
CA GLU A 62 5.24 29.90 5.68
C GLU A 62 6.63 29.63 6.27
N TYR A 63 7.44 28.79 5.60
CA TYR A 63 8.75 28.35 6.10
C TYR A 63 9.95 28.96 5.36
N GLY A 64 9.72 29.86 4.40
CA GLY A 64 10.78 30.46 3.58
C GLY A 64 11.47 29.48 2.62
N GLY A 65 10.85 28.33 2.34
CA GLY A 65 11.37 27.26 1.46
C GLY A 65 10.97 25.85 1.89
N ILE A 66 11.24 24.85 1.04
CA ILE A 66 11.04 23.44 1.41
C ILE A 66 12.17 23.02 2.35
N MET A 67 11.90 23.08 3.66
CA MET A 67 12.89 22.66 4.66
C MET A 67 13.25 21.18 4.54
N ASN A 68 14.54 20.88 4.65
CA ASN A 68 15.06 19.50 4.72
C ASN A 68 14.60 18.79 6.02
N ARG A 69 14.74 17.46 6.10
CA ARG A 69 14.32 16.67 7.28
C ARG A 69 14.92 17.19 8.61
N ALA A 70 16.16 17.66 8.61
CA ALA A 70 16.84 18.14 9.81
C ALA A 70 16.22 19.44 10.31
N GLY A 71 16.01 20.43 9.44
CA GLY A 71 15.32 21.67 9.77
C GLY A 71 13.90 21.40 10.26
N ARG A 72 13.18 20.47 9.61
CA ARG A 72 11.80 20.11 9.99
C ARG A 72 11.72 19.56 11.43
N LYS A 73 12.75 18.83 11.87
CA LYS A 73 12.87 18.35 13.26
C LYS A 73 13.25 19.46 14.23
N LEU A 74 14.18 20.35 13.84
CA LEU A 74 14.61 21.45 14.69
C LEU A 74 13.45 22.39 15.01
N LEU A 75 12.66 22.75 13.99
CA LEU A 75 11.51 23.65 14.14
C LEU A 75 10.40 23.06 15.01
N ALA A 76 10.13 21.76 14.87
CA ALA A 76 9.20 21.06 15.77
C ALA A 76 9.69 21.05 17.23
N LYS A 77 11.00 20.90 17.45
CA LYS A 77 11.59 20.98 18.79
C LYS A 77 11.54 22.40 19.39
N THR A 78 11.80 23.43 18.59
CA THR A 78 11.81 24.83 19.07
C THR A 78 10.40 25.34 19.38
N ARG A 79 9.41 25.02 18.54
CA ARG A 79 8.02 25.44 18.75
C ARG A 79 7.25 24.59 19.77
N ARG A 80 7.79 23.42 20.17
CA ARG A 80 7.10 22.41 21.00
C ARG A 80 5.73 21.96 20.45
N GLU A 81 5.49 22.18 19.17
CA GLU A 81 4.26 21.79 18.47
C GLU A 81 4.53 20.58 17.57
N ALA A 82 3.58 19.64 17.53
CA ALA A 82 3.53 18.70 16.43
C ALA A 82 3.33 19.51 15.15
N ARG A 83 4.19 19.30 14.14
CA ARG A 83 4.11 20.03 12.87
C ARG A 83 2.66 20.12 12.39
N PRO A 84 2.14 21.33 12.09
CA PRO A 84 0.79 21.46 11.57
C PRO A 84 0.70 20.57 10.34
N ARG A 85 -0.26 19.64 10.38
CA ARG A 85 -0.49 18.78 9.22
C ARG A 85 -1.21 19.65 8.21
N PHE A 86 -0.57 19.90 7.08
CA PHE A 86 -1.19 20.58 5.93
C PHE A 86 -2.31 19.75 5.27
N TYR A 87 -2.60 18.58 5.83
CA TYR A 87 -3.56 17.61 5.37
C TYR A 87 -4.27 17.02 6.59
N ASN A 88 -5.60 16.95 6.54
CA ASN A 88 -6.38 16.14 7.48
C ASN A 88 -6.17 14.66 7.13
N ILE A 89 -5.91 13.83 8.15
CA ILE A 89 -5.85 12.36 8.08
C ILE A 89 -6.99 11.82 8.91
#